data_AF-A0A964PTI1-F1
#
_entry.id   AF-A0A964PTI1-F1
#
_cell.length_a   1.000
_cell.length_b   1.000
_cell.length_c   1.000
_cell.angle_alpha   90.00
_cell.angle_beta   90.00
_cell.angle_gamma   90.00
#
_symmetry.space_group_name_H-M   'P 1'
#
loop_
_entity.id
_entity.type
_entity.pdbx_description
1 polymer ?
#
loop_
_entity_poly.entity_id
_entity_poly.type
_entity_poly.pdbx_seq_one_letter_code
_entity_poly.pdbx_strand_id
1 'polypeptide(L)' 'MIRTQISVDEKLYERAKAVARRHGISLAELVRRGLQEVVSREPTKQPWMAYAGVFDGNKSDSSSVDDVVYGREAP' A
#
# COMPACT_ATOMS: atom_id res chain seq x y z
N MET A 1 -2.49 -8.05 17.68
CA MET A 1 -2.86 -9.12 16.72
C MET A 1 -4.26 -9.60 17.03
N ILE A 2 -5.10 -9.82 16.02
CA ILE A 2 -6.45 -10.42 16.14
C ILE A 2 -6.35 -11.89 15.71
N ARG A 3 -6.97 -12.82 16.46
CA ARG A 3 -7.03 -14.23 16.10
C ARG A 3 -8.17 -14.45 15.11
N THR A 4 -7.87 -15.04 13.96
CA THR A 4 -8.85 -15.34 12.92
C THR A 4 -8.67 -16.79 12.48
N GLN A 5 -9.78 -17.52 12.36
CA GLN A 5 -9.80 -18.86 11.78
C GLN A 5 -10.33 -18.76 10.35
N ILE A 6 -9.58 -19.28 9.39
CA ILE A 6 -9.96 -19.31 7.98
C ILE A 6 -9.89 -20.75 7.47
N SER A 7 -10.83 -21.13 6.62
CA SER A 7 -10.77 -22.41 5.91
C SER A 7 -10.03 -22.19 4.59
N VAL A 8 -9.14 -23.12 4.27
CA VAL A 8 -8.38 -23.13 3.01
C VAL A 8 -8.43 -24.53 2.41
N ASP A 9 -8.34 -24.60 1.09
CA ASP A 9 -8.18 -25.88 0.40
C ASP A 9 -6.92 -26.62 0.88
N GLU A 10 -7.01 -27.94 1.02
CA GLU A 10 -5.92 -28.77 1.53
C GLU A 10 -4.66 -28.68 0.66
N LYS A 11 -4.81 -28.71 -0.67
CA LYS A 11 -3.66 -28.60 -1.59
C LYS A 11 -2.99 -27.24 -1.47
N LEU A 12 -3.79 -26.18 -1.28
CA LEU A 12 -3.26 -24.85 -1.02
C LEU A 12 -2.49 -24.80 0.31
N TYR A 13 -3.03 -25.40 1.37
CA TYR A 13 -2.39 -25.45 2.68
C TYR A 13 -1.03 -26.15 2.63
N GLU A 14 -0.95 -27.32 1.99
CA GLU A 14 0.31 -28.05 1.83
C GLU A 14 1.33 -27.27 1.01
N ARG A 15 0.89 -26.66 -0.10
CA ARG A 15 1.75 -25.82 -0.93
C ARG A 15 2.27 -24.60 -0.16
N ALA A 16 1.42 -23.96 0.64
CA ALA A 16 1.80 -22.82 1.49
C ALA A 16 2.82 -23.22 2.56
N LYS A 17 2.67 -24.39 3.21
CA LYS A 17 3.67 -24.92 4.15
C LYS A 17 5.02 -25.15 3.49
N ALA A 18 5.03 -25.72 2.28
CA ALA A 18 6.27 -25.93 1.53
C ALA A 18 6.96 -24.60 1.15
N VAL A 19 6.19 -23.60 0.73
CA VAL A 19 6.68 -22.24 0.45
C VAL A 19 7.29 -21.64 1.72
N ALA A 20 6.54 -21.59 2.82
CA ALA A 20 7.00 -21.01 4.08
C ALA A 20 8.32 -21.64 4.56
N ARG A 21 8.42 -22.98 4.45
CA ARG A 21 9.66 -23.71 4.77
C ARG A 21 10.84 -23.30 3.89
N ARG A 22 10.65 -23.19 2.56
CA ARG A 22 11.73 -22.74 1.65
C ARG A 22 12.21 -21.32 1.97
N HIS A 23 11.32 -20.47 2.46
CA HIS A 23 11.64 -19.09 2.87
C HIS A 23 12.13 -18.99 4.32
N GLY A 24 12.18 -20.08 5.08
CA GLY A 24 12.60 -20.07 6.48
C GLY A 24 11.67 -19.30 7.43
N ILE A 25 10.38 -19.17 7.08
CA ILE A 25 9.37 -18.45 7.87
C ILE A 25 8.23 -19.37 8.30
N SER A 26 7.45 -18.93 9.30
CA SER A 26 6.23 -19.65 9.69
C SER A 26 5.13 -19.50 8.65
N LEU A 27 4.18 -20.45 8.60
CA LEU A 27 2.99 -20.33 7.77
C LEU A 27 2.18 -19.06 8.10
N ALA A 28 2.05 -18.73 9.38
CA ALA A 28 1.34 -17.52 9.82
C ALA A 28 2.01 -16.25 9.28
N GLU A 29 3.34 -16.23 9.18
CA GLU A 29 4.07 -15.11 8.61
C GLU A 29 3.90 -15.02 7.09
N LEU A 30 3.90 -16.15 6.38
CA LEU A 30 3.56 -16.18 4.96
C LEU A 30 2.15 -15.61 4.71
N VAL A 31 1.16 -16.03 5.51
CA VAL A 31 -0.22 -15.52 5.42
C VAL A 31 -0.28 -14.02 5.69
N ARG A 32 0.45 -13.53 6.72
CA ARG A 32 0.52 -12.09 7.02
C ARG A 32 1.06 -11.28 5.86
N ARG A 33 2.20 -11.70 5.29
CA ARG A 33 2.84 -11.01 4.15
C ARG A 33 1.94 -11.02 2.92
N GLY A 34 1.34 -12.17 2.60
CA GLY A 34 0.41 -12.27 1.48
C GLY A 34 -0.83 -11.40 1.67
N LEU A 35 -1.41 -11.39 2.87
CA LEU A 35 -2.55 -10.53 3.18
C LEU A 35 -2.19 -9.04 3.07
N GLN A 36 -1.04 -8.64 3.61
CA GLN A 36 -0.55 -7.27 3.51
C GLN A 36 -0.30 -6.87 2.06
N GLU A 37 0.36 -7.72 1.27
CA GLU A 37 0.63 -7.46 -0.14
C GLU A 37 -0.65 -7.26 -0.96
N VAL A 38 -1.66 -8.12 -0.76
CA VAL A 38 -2.94 -8.00 -1.45
C VAL A 38 -3.66 -6.71 -1.04
N VAL A 39 -3.77 -6.42 0.26
CA VAL A 39 -4.45 -5.23 0.76
C VAL A 39 -3.74 -3.94 0.34
N SER A 40 -2.41 -3.92 0.32
CA SER A 40 -1.63 -2.75 -0.11
C SER A 40 -1.77 -2.41 -1.59
N ARG A 41 -2.23 -3.35 -2.43
CA ARG A 41 -2.50 -3.11 -3.85
C ARG A 41 -3.88 -2.51 -4.11
N GLU A 42 -4.81 -2.65 -3.16
CA GLU A 42 -6.12 -2.05 -3.29
C GLU A 42 -6.01 -0.51 -3.18
N PRO A 43 -6.74 0.24 -4.02
CA PRO A 43 -6.76 1.70 -3.92
C PRO A 43 -7.20 2.08 -2.50
N THR A 44 -6.35 2.83 -1.80
CA THR A 44 -6.81 3.46 -0.57
C THR A 44 -7.90 4.46 -0.92
N LYS A 45 -8.75 4.85 0.04
CA LYS A 45 -9.73 5.93 -0.19
C LYS A 45 -9.08 7.25 -0.64
N GLN A 46 -7.78 7.40 -0.47
CA GLN A 46 -6.98 8.57 -0.82
C GLN A 46 -5.67 8.11 -1.48
N PRO A 47 -5.70 7.61 -2.73
CA PRO A 47 -4.52 7.06 -3.38
C PRO A 47 -3.42 8.11 -3.58
N TRP A 48 -3.80 9.40 -3.62
CA TRP A 48 -2.89 10.54 -3.67
C TRP A 48 -2.07 10.74 -2.38
N MET A 49 -2.51 10.23 -1.23
CA MET A 49 -1.77 10.34 0.04
C MET A 49 -0.47 9.54 0.06
N ALA A 50 -0.29 8.58 -0.85
CA ALA A 50 1.00 7.90 -1.02
C ALA A 50 2.13 8.87 -1.43
N TYR A 51 1.78 10.04 -1.98
CA TYR A 51 2.72 11.09 -2.39
C TYR A 51 2.86 12.23 -1.36
N ALA A 52 2.08 12.19 -0.27
CA ALA A 52 2.18 13.20 0.78
C ALA A 52 3.55 13.09 1.48
N GLY A 53 4.30 14.19 1.49
CA GLY A 53 5.65 14.24 2.07
C GLY A 53 6.76 13.64 1.19
N VAL A 54 6.51 13.38 -0.09
CA VAL A 54 7.57 12.98 -1.05
C VAL A 54 8.56 14.13 -1.32
N PHE A 55 8.14 15.37 -1.06
CA PHE A 55 8.99 16.56 -1.14
C PHE A 55 8.89 17.36 0.17
N ASP A 56 10.04 17.87 0.63
CA ASP A 56 10.10 18.87 1.70
C ASP A 56 9.78 20.25 1.09
N GLY A 57 8.54 20.69 1.26
CA GLY A 57 8.07 21.98 0.77
C GLY A 57 8.34 23.14 1.72
N ASN A 58 8.39 24.35 1.19
CA ASN A 58 8.33 25.61 1.91
C ASN A 58 6.90 26.17 1.91
N LYS A 59 6.54 26.91 2.97
CA LYS A 59 5.23 27.59 3.08
C LYS A 59 4.96 28.54 1.92
N SER A 60 5.99 29.04 1.24
CA SER A 60 5.89 29.92 0.08
C SER A 60 5.78 29.22 -1.27
N ASP A 61 5.91 27.89 -1.36
CA ASP A 61 6.00 27.19 -2.65
C ASP A 61 4.73 27.32 -3.51
N SER A 62 3.58 27.53 -2.88
CA SER A 62 2.31 27.73 -3.59
C SER A 62 1.92 29.21 -3.75
N SER A 63 2.81 30.15 -3.40
CA SER A 63 2.47 31.58 -3.35
C SER A 63 2.17 32.21 -4.71
N SER A 64 2.73 31.67 -5.80
CA SER A 64 2.54 32.18 -7.17
C SER A 64 1.44 31.45 -7.95
N VAL A 65 0.76 30.47 -7.34
CA VAL A 65 -0.23 29.64 -8.04
C VAL A 65 -1.34 30.50 -8.64
N ASP A 66 -1.80 31.51 -7.91
CA ASP A 66 -2.88 32.36 -8.38
C ASP A 66 -2.48 33.19 -9.60
N ASP A 67 -1.24 33.72 -9.63
CA ASP A 67 -0.72 34.47 -10.77
C ASP A 67 -0.58 33.58 -12.02
N VAL A 68 -0.12 32.34 -11.85
CA VAL A 68 0.07 31.39 -12.96
C VAL A 68 -1.27 30.85 -13.48
N VAL A 69 -2.20 30.54 -12.59
CA VAL A 69 -3.48 29.92 -12.95
C VAL A 69 -4.48 30.98 -13.43
N TYR A 70 -4.58 32.10 -12.73
CA TYR A 70 -5.62 33.11 -12.94
C TYR A 70 -5.09 34.43 -13.54
N GLY A 71 -3.79 34.71 -13.50
CA GLY A 71 -3.19 35.95 -14.00
C GLY A 71 -2.99 36.03 -15.52
N ARG A 72 -3.54 35.08 -16.30
CA ARG A 72 -3.38 35.02 -17.76
C ARG A 72 -4.69 35.32 -18.50
N GLU A 73 -4.61 36.16 -19.53
CA GLU A 73 -5.76 36.56 -20.35
C GLU A 73 -6.31 35.44 -21.25
N ALA A 74 -5.51 34.41 -21.53
CA ALA A 74 -5.92 33.19 -22.24
C ALA A 74 -5.14 31.96 -21.73
N PRO A 75 -5.67 30.73 -21.91
CA PRO A 75 -5.05 29.48 -21.46
C PRO A 75 -3.66 29.21 -22.07
#